data_AF-A0A317MUJ8-F1
#
_entry.id   AF-A0A317MUJ8-F1
#
_cell.length_a   1.000
_cell.length_b   1.000
_cell.length_c   1.000
_cell.angle_alpha   90.00
_cell.angle_beta   90.00
_cell.angle_gamma   90.00
#
_symmetry.space_group_name_H-M   'P 1'
#
loop_
_entity.id
_entity.type
_entity.pdbx_description
1 polymer ?
#
loop_
_entity_poly.entity_id
_entity_poly.type
_entity_poly.pdbx_seq_one_letter_code
_entity_poly.pdbx_strand_id
1 'polypeptide(L)'
;MSHSHSDRRNRGSLGTVLLAGACCAGAVAYAVLVAPSMLPPQDVETTNVTTPEVLGSVIEPEEESTDLDGPVGHLRINVSDRGLAWVQTLNCTGDLAVDPEPCAVMAEASAEFAGDPAAGGSESESKTDEEGADEGATGEQLFTEVRSGTVCTDKVYGPQEAAIEGTWEGEEIDTTLSRKGSCEEARWQRLRAVTEQIG
;
A
#
# COMPACT_ATOMS: atom_id res chain seq x y z
N MET A 1 -15.23 -54.33 -49.16
CA MET A 1 -15.08 -54.12 -47.71
C MET A 1 -14.84 -52.63 -47.51
N SER A 2 -15.86 -51.91 -47.06
CA SER A 2 -15.84 -50.45 -46.90
C SER A 2 -15.77 -50.11 -45.42
N HIS A 3 -14.85 -49.23 -45.03
CA HIS A 3 -14.89 -48.55 -43.74
C HIS A 3 -14.95 -47.05 -43.99
N SER A 4 -16.05 -46.46 -43.50
CA SER A 4 -16.31 -45.02 -43.49
C SER A 4 -15.50 -44.36 -42.38
N HIS A 5 -14.96 -43.18 -42.67
CA HIS A 5 -14.24 -42.33 -41.74
C HIS A 5 -14.92 -40.96 -41.73
N SER A 6 -15.87 -40.75 -40.80
CA SER A 6 -16.47 -39.43 -40.61
C SER A 6 -17.25 -39.37 -39.29
N ASP A 7 -16.58 -39.13 -38.16
CA ASP A 7 -17.29 -38.78 -36.91
C ASP A 7 -16.48 -38.06 -35.81
N ARG A 8 -15.46 -37.25 -36.18
CA ARG A 8 -14.64 -36.53 -35.18
C ARG A 8 -14.71 -35.00 -35.20
N ARG A 9 -15.53 -34.37 -36.05
CA ARG A 9 -15.54 -32.90 -36.20
C ARG A 9 -16.58 -32.13 -35.39
N ASN A 10 -17.51 -32.79 -34.71
CA ASN A 10 -18.64 -32.08 -34.07
C ASN A 10 -18.55 -31.91 -32.54
N ARG A 11 -17.52 -32.44 -31.87
CA ARG A 11 -17.39 -32.36 -30.39
C ARG A 11 -16.66 -31.13 -29.85
N GLY A 12 -15.96 -30.37 -30.69
CA GLY A 12 -15.20 -29.17 -30.26
C GLY A 12 -16.03 -27.89 -30.15
N SER A 13 -17.13 -27.78 -30.89
CA SER A 13 -17.93 -26.55 -31.00
C SER A 13 -18.90 -26.35 -29.81
N LEU A 14 -19.48 -27.44 -29.30
CA LEU A 14 -20.47 -27.35 -28.20
C LEU A 14 -19.83 -26.90 -26.87
N GLY A 15 -18.57 -27.30 -26.60
CA GLY A 15 -17.87 -26.91 -25.37
C GLY A 15 -17.57 -25.42 -25.31
N THR A 16 -17.15 -24.81 -26.42
CA THR A 16 -16.84 -23.38 -26.49
C THR A 16 -18.08 -22.51 -26.36
N VAL A 17 -19.23 -22.94 -26.90
CA VAL A 17 -20.48 -22.19 -26.79
C VAL A 17 -21.02 -22.19 -25.36
N LEU A 18 -20.89 -23.32 -24.65
CA LEU A 18 -21.31 -23.40 -23.24
C LEU A 18 -20.41 -22.57 -22.31
N LEU A 19 -19.10 -22.57 -22.53
CA LEU A 19 -18.15 -21.75 -21.76
C LEU A 19 -18.37 -20.26 -21.99
N ALA A 20 -18.58 -19.83 -23.25
CA ALA A 20 -18.87 -18.44 -23.58
C ALA A 20 -20.19 -17.97 -22.94
N GLY A 21 -21.24 -18.81 -22.98
CA GLY A 21 -22.52 -18.49 -22.35
C GLY A 21 -22.43 -18.33 -20.82
N ALA A 22 -21.66 -19.18 -20.14
CA ALA A 22 -21.45 -19.09 -18.69
C ALA A 22 -20.70 -17.81 -18.29
N CYS A 23 -19.72 -17.37 -19.09
CA CYS A 23 -18.94 -16.17 -18.82
C CYS A 23 -19.78 -14.89 -18.98
N CYS A 24 -20.59 -14.79 -20.04
CA CYS A 24 -21.48 -13.65 -20.25
C CYS A 24 -22.60 -13.56 -19.19
N ALA A 25 -23.16 -14.69 -18.76
CA ALA A 25 -24.18 -14.71 -17.71
C ALA A 25 -23.63 -14.22 -16.36
N GLY A 26 -22.38 -14.59 -16.01
CA GLY A 26 -21.71 -14.12 -14.81
C GLY A 26 -21.49 -12.61 -14.79
N ALA A 27 -21.06 -12.03 -15.91
CA ALA A 27 -20.82 -10.58 -16.02
C ALA A 27 -22.11 -9.76 -15.85
N VAL A 28 -23.23 -10.22 -16.42
CA VAL A 28 -24.53 -9.55 -16.28
C VAL A 28 -25.05 -9.65 -14.85
N ALA A 29 -24.92 -10.82 -14.21
CA ALA A 29 -25.32 -11.00 -12.81
C ALA A 29 -24.51 -10.11 -11.86
N TYR A 30 -23.20 -9.99 -12.09
CA TYR A 30 -22.33 -9.10 -11.31
C TYR A 30 -22.70 -7.63 -11.48
N ALA A 31 -22.98 -7.19 -12.72
CA ALA A 31 -23.42 -5.82 -12.99
C ALA A 31 -24.75 -5.49 -12.29
N VAL A 32 -25.73 -6.40 -12.29
CA VAL A 32 -27.02 -6.18 -11.60
C VAL A 32 -26.86 -6.13 -10.08
N LEU A 33 -25.95 -6.91 -9.49
CA LEU A 33 -25.73 -6.95 -8.05
C LEU A 33 -24.94 -5.75 -7.52
N VAL A 34 -23.95 -5.26 -8.27
CA VAL A 34 -23.03 -4.20 -7.81
C VAL A 34 -23.45 -2.80 -8.24
N ALA A 35 -24.14 -2.65 -9.39
CA ALA A 35 -24.58 -1.34 -9.88
C ALA A 35 -25.47 -0.52 -8.92
N PRO A 36 -26.39 -1.09 -8.12
CA PRO A 36 -27.20 -0.27 -7.21
C PRO A 36 -26.41 0.33 -6.04
N SER A 37 -25.17 -0.11 -5.79
CA SER A 37 -24.28 0.50 -4.79
C SER A 37 -23.54 1.74 -5.32
N MET A 38 -23.59 2.00 -6.63
CA MET A 38 -22.96 3.15 -7.28
C MET A 38 -23.98 4.21 -7.72
N LEU A 39 -25.28 3.99 -7.48
CA LEU A 39 -26.29 5.03 -7.70
C LEU A 39 -26.30 5.99 -6.48
N PRO A 40 -26.13 7.30 -6.69
CA PRO A 40 -26.31 8.27 -5.62
C PRO A 40 -27.76 8.24 -5.11
N PRO A 41 -28.02 8.50 -3.82
CA PRO A 41 -29.36 8.56 -3.29
C PRO A 41 -30.16 9.62 -4.07
N GLN A 42 -31.29 9.21 -4.65
CA GLN A 42 -32.27 10.16 -5.18
C GLN A 42 -32.90 10.84 -3.97
N ASP A 43 -32.65 12.15 -3.83
CA ASP A 43 -33.24 12.97 -2.78
C ASP A 43 -34.75 12.76 -2.72
N VAL A 44 -35.21 12.36 -1.54
CA VAL A 44 -36.62 12.24 -1.23
C VAL A 44 -37.16 13.67 -1.18
N GLU A 45 -38.06 13.97 -2.11
CA GLU A 45 -38.74 15.26 -2.27
C GLU A 45 -39.50 15.60 -0.98
N THR A 46 -38.82 16.24 -0.03
CA THR A 46 -39.45 16.83 1.14
C THR A 46 -39.85 18.25 0.76
N THR A 47 -41.15 18.41 0.50
CA THR A 47 -41.79 19.72 0.44
C THR A 47 -41.46 20.50 1.72
N ASN A 48 -40.63 21.54 1.61
CA ASN A 48 -40.62 22.63 2.57
C ASN A 48 -40.30 23.97 1.90
N VAL A 49 -41.36 24.77 1.81
CA VAL A 49 -41.44 26.18 2.19
C VAL A 49 -40.33 27.12 1.69
N THR A 50 -40.74 27.95 0.72
CA THR A 50 -40.30 29.31 0.35
C THR A 50 -39.42 30.05 1.38
N THR A 51 -38.32 30.69 0.91
CA THR A 51 -37.88 32.11 1.08
C THR A 51 -36.35 32.23 0.82
N PRO A 52 -35.81 33.41 0.43
CA PRO A 52 -35.81 34.05 -0.88
C PRO A 52 -34.44 33.95 -1.58
N GLU A 53 -34.32 34.57 -2.75
CA GLU A 53 -33.08 34.79 -3.50
C GLU A 53 -31.90 35.23 -2.61
N VAL A 54 -30.93 34.34 -2.44
CA VAL A 54 -29.54 34.74 -2.21
C VAL A 54 -28.78 34.27 -3.43
N LEU A 55 -28.13 35.22 -4.10
CA LEU A 55 -27.15 34.98 -5.15
C LEU A 55 -26.09 34.02 -4.59
N GLY A 56 -26.33 32.73 -4.76
CA GLY A 56 -25.34 31.69 -4.57
C GLY A 56 -24.34 31.87 -5.69
N SER A 57 -23.22 32.53 -5.37
CA SER A 57 -21.99 32.36 -6.12
C SER A 57 -21.86 30.89 -6.45
N VAL A 58 -21.59 30.60 -7.73
CA VAL A 58 -21.10 29.30 -8.16
C VAL A 58 -19.85 29.05 -7.34
N ILE A 59 -20.00 28.32 -6.24
CA ILE A 59 -18.91 27.61 -5.61
C ILE A 59 -18.71 26.46 -6.60
N GLU A 60 -17.78 26.66 -7.53
CA GLU A 60 -17.11 25.51 -8.15
C GLU A 60 -16.76 24.59 -6.99
N PRO A 61 -17.18 23.32 -6.97
CA PRO A 61 -16.72 22.43 -5.93
C PRO A 61 -15.20 22.50 -6.00
N GLU A 62 -14.59 23.15 -5.01
CA GLU A 62 -13.19 22.96 -4.72
C GLU A 62 -13.10 21.45 -4.62
N GLU A 63 -12.37 20.84 -5.55
CA GLU A 63 -12.01 19.45 -5.38
C GLU A 63 -11.23 19.47 -4.06
N GLU A 64 -11.90 19.11 -2.96
CA GLU A 64 -11.23 18.58 -1.79
C GLU A 64 -10.47 17.38 -2.36
N SER A 65 -9.25 17.66 -2.84
CA SER A 65 -8.20 16.67 -2.81
C SER A 65 -8.22 16.20 -1.37
N THR A 66 -8.76 15.00 -1.18
CA THR A 66 -8.32 14.21 -0.04
C THR A 66 -6.84 14.09 -0.33
N ASP A 67 -6.05 14.98 0.27
CA ASP A 67 -4.62 15.04 0.03
C ASP A 67 -4.12 13.67 0.47
N LEU A 68 -3.89 12.82 -0.53
CA LEU A 68 -3.25 11.53 -0.35
C LEU A 68 -1.79 11.90 -0.15
N ASP A 69 -1.51 12.44 1.03
CA ASP A 69 -0.19 12.87 1.41
C ASP A 69 0.62 11.64 1.82
N GLY A 70 1.88 11.61 1.38
CA GLY A 70 2.86 10.61 1.74
C GLY A 70 4.09 11.27 2.37
N PRO A 71 5.02 10.47 2.92
CA PRO A 71 6.29 11.01 3.39
C PRO A 71 7.14 11.51 2.21
N VAL A 72 7.80 12.64 2.38
CA VAL A 72 8.73 13.21 1.41
C VAL A 72 10.11 12.57 1.60
N GLY A 73 10.69 12.02 0.54
CA GLY A 73 12.03 11.45 0.63
C GLY A 73 12.51 10.73 -0.62
N HIS A 74 13.77 10.35 -0.58
CA HIS A 74 14.42 9.56 -1.61
C HIS A 74 15.24 8.45 -0.99
N LEU A 75 14.88 7.19 -1.21
CA LEU A 75 15.61 6.05 -0.69
C LEU A 75 16.16 5.20 -1.83
N ARG A 76 17.41 4.77 -1.70
CA ARG A 76 18.01 3.71 -2.50
C ARG A 76 18.18 2.49 -1.63
N ILE A 77 17.50 1.41 -2.00
CA ILE A 77 17.50 0.16 -1.26
C ILE A 77 18.18 -0.91 -2.11
N ASN A 78 19.22 -1.53 -1.57
CA ASN A 78 19.90 -2.67 -2.16
C ASN A 78 19.65 -3.89 -1.29
N VAL A 79 18.89 -4.86 -1.81
CA VAL A 79 18.61 -6.12 -1.11
C VAL A 79 19.34 -7.25 -1.79
N SER A 80 19.98 -8.09 -1.00
CA SER A 80 20.71 -9.27 -1.46
C SER A 80 20.28 -10.52 -0.70
N ASP A 81 20.23 -11.64 -1.41
CA ASP A 81 20.00 -13.01 -0.95
C ASP A 81 21.08 -13.91 -1.61
N ARG A 82 21.10 -15.22 -1.32
CA ARG A 82 22.03 -16.21 -1.88
C ARG A 82 21.98 -16.34 -3.40
N GLY A 83 20.86 -16.00 -4.04
CA GLY A 83 20.66 -16.22 -5.47
C GLY A 83 20.06 -15.03 -6.24
N LEU A 84 19.68 -13.97 -5.53
CA LEU A 84 19.04 -12.80 -6.10
C LEU A 84 19.59 -11.56 -5.39
N ALA A 85 19.75 -10.48 -6.15
CA ALA A 85 20.02 -9.16 -5.60
C ALA A 85 19.32 -8.15 -6.50
N TRP A 86 18.71 -7.14 -5.89
CA TRP A 86 18.04 -6.06 -6.60
C TRP A 86 18.32 -4.74 -5.92
N VAL A 87 18.21 -3.68 -6.72
CA VAL A 87 18.29 -2.30 -6.25
C VAL A 87 17.01 -1.61 -6.68
N GLN A 88 16.34 -0.95 -5.74
CA GLN A 88 15.20 -0.10 -6.02
C GLN A 88 15.45 1.31 -5.50
N THR A 89 14.80 2.26 -6.13
CA THR A 89 14.86 3.66 -5.76
C THR A 89 13.45 4.15 -5.56
N LEU A 90 13.13 4.55 -4.33
CA LEU A 90 11.85 5.13 -3.97
C LEU A 90 12.05 6.65 -3.94
N ASN A 91 11.23 7.38 -4.67
CA ASN A 91 11.25 8.84 -4.65
C ASN A 91 9.81 9.28 -4.44
N CYS A 92 9.55 9.92 -3.31
CA CYS A 92 8.24 10.45 -3.00
C CYS A 92 8.35 11.95 -2.73
N THR A 93 7.56 12.74 -3.45
CA THR A 93 7.48 14.19 -3.27
C THR A 93 6.49 14.61 -2.19
N GLY A 94 5.85 13.65 -1.53
CA GLY A 94 4.77 13.84 -0.57
C GLY A 94 3.37 13.80 -1.18
N ASP A 95 3.25 13.68 -2.50
CA ASP A 95 1.97 13.67 -3.21
C ASP A 95 1.80 12.32 -3.94
N LEU A 96 0.87 11.48 -3.48
CA LEU A 96 0.58 10.19 -4.11
C LEU A 96 0.01 10.32 -5.53
N ALA A 97 -0.51 11.49 -5.94
CA ALA A 97 -0.97 11.70 -7.31
C ALA A 97 0.19 11.85 -8.31
N VAL A 98 1.35 12.31 -7.86
CA VAL A 98 2.55 12.51 -8.70
C VAL A 98 3.33 11.21 -8.87
N ASP A 99 3.61 10.52 -7.77
CA ASP A 99 4.45 9.30 -7.74
C ASP A 99 3.76 8.16 -6.97
N PRO A 100 2.68 7.55 -7.52
CA PRO A 100 1.77 6.70 -6.75
C PRO A 100 2.43 5.45 -6.16
N GLU A 101 3.27 4.73 -6.91
CA GLU A 101 3.87 3.49 -6.40
C GLU A 101 4.95 3.74 -5.33
N PRO A 102 5.98 4.57 -5.57
CA PRO A 102 6.98 4.84 -4.55
C PRO A 102 6.39 5.52 -3.31
N CYS A 103 5.47 6.48 -3.49
CA CYS A 103 4.83 7.14 -2.36
C CYS A 103 3.93 6.21 -1.56
N ALA A 104 3.16 5.33 -2.21
CA ALA A 104 2.31 4.37 -1.49
C ALA A 104 3.15 3.42 -0.61
N VAL A 105 4.29 2.95 -1.13
CA VAL A 105 5.20 2.06 -0.39
C VAL A 105 5.81 2.78 0.82
N MET A 106 6.24 4.03 0.64
CA MET A 106 6.78 4.81 1.75
C MET A 106 5.68 5.17 2.77
N ALA A 107 4.47 5.52 2.32
CA ALA A 107 3.33 5.77 3.20
C ALA A 107 2.91 4.51 3.98
N GLU A 108 2.93 3.33 3.35
CA GLU A 108 2.68 2.06 4.02
C GLU A 108 3.72 1.80 5.12
N ALA A 109 5.01 2.05 4.86
CA ALA A 109 6.05 1.91 5.87
C ALA A 109 5.81 2.81 7.10
N SER A 110 5.40 4.06 6.89
CA SER A 110 5.01 4.97 7.97
C SER A 110 3.80 4.46 8.75
N ALA A 111 2.77 3.99 8.04
CA ALA A 111 1.53 3.52 8.63
C ALA A 111 1.71 2.22 9.42
N GLU A 112 2.48 1.27 8.88
CA GLU A 112 2.83 0.02 9.57
C GLU A 112 3.58 0.31 10.88
N PHE A 113 4.47 1.31 10.89
CA PHE A 113 5.16 1.73 12.10
C PHE A 113 4.23 2.40 13.13
N ALA A 114 3.42 3.37 12.68
CA ALA A 114 2.48 4.07 13.55
C ALA A 114 1.42 3.13 14.16
N GLY A 115 1.06 2.07 13.44
CA GLY A 115 0.11 1.05 13.87
C GLY A 115 0.67 0.01 14.84
N ASP A 116 1.99 -0.08 15.06
CA ASP A 116 2.60 -1.03 15.98
C ASP A 116 2.77 -0.42 17.39
N PRO A 117 1.92 -0.76 18.38
CA PRO A 117 2.02 -0.23 19.73
C PRO A 117 3.31 -0.66 20.47
N ALA A 118 4.06 -1.64 19.94
CA ALA A 118 5.36 -2.04 20.48
C ALA A 118 6.54 -1.34 19.78
N ALA A 119 6.34 -0.70 18.62
CA ALA A 119 7.38 0.00 17.89
C ALA A 119 7.77 1.35 18.52
N GLY A 120 6.88 1.95 19.34
CA GLY A 120 7.15 3.13 20.16
C GLY A 120 7.98 2.87 21.43
N GLY A 121 8.53 1.66 21.59
CA GLY A 121 9.29 1.25 22.77
C GLY A 121 10.76 1.67 22.77
N SER A 122 11.05 2.97 22.82
CA SER A 122 12.25 3.50 23.47
C SER A 122 11.89 4.84 24.07
N GLU A 123 12.34 5.06 25.30
CA GLU A 123 11.98 6.16 26.19
C GLU A 123 12.28 7.53 25.57
N SER A 124 11.42 8.00 24.67
CA SER A 124 11.14 9.42 24.53
C SER A 124 10.10 9.72 25.60
N GLU A 125 10.54 10.32 26.70
CA GLU A 125 9.66 11.20 27.48
C GLU A 125 9.32 12.43 26.61
N SER A 126 8.66 12.20 25.48
CA SER A 126 7.84 13.20 24.81
C SER A 126 6.61 13.29 25.69
N LYS A 127 6.61 14.32 26.53
CA LYS A 127 5.44 14.75 27.28
C LYS A 127 4.31 14.98 26.28
N THR A 128 3.46 13.98 26.09
CA THR A 128 2.25 14.06 25.28
C THR A 128 1.26 14.93 26.06
N ASP A 129 1.31 16.24 25.79
CA ASP A 129 0.11 17.05 25.89
C ASP A 129 -0.78 16.61 24.70
N GLU A 130 -1.98 16.12 25.00
CA GLU A 130 -2.96 15.69 24.01
C GLU A 130 -3.40 16.87 23.14
N GLU A 131 -2.86 16.97 21.93
CA GLU A 131 -3.52 17.64 20.82
C GLU A 131 -3.09 16.95 19.53
N GLY A 132 -4.08 16.44 18.79
CA GLY A 132 -3.88 15.60 17.62
C GLY A 132 -3.08 16.33 16.54
N ALA A 133 -1.90 15.81 16.26
CA ALA A 133 -1.23 15.92 14.98
C ALA A 133 -0.84 14.50 14.59
N ASP A 134 -1.32 14.08 13.44
CA ASP A 134 -0.89 12.89 12.70
C ASP A 134 0.55 13.13 12.23
N GLU A 135 1.49 13.22 13.17
CA GLU A 135 2.91 13.30 12.85
C GLU A 135 3.35 11.88 12.50
N GLY A 136 3.41 11.60 11.20
CA GLY A 136 3.91 10.34 10.66
C GLY A 136 5.27 9.95 11.26
N ALA A 137 5.65 8.68 11.10
CA ALA A 137 6.91 8.16 11.63
C ALA A 137 8.11 8.99 11.15
N THR A 138 8.81 9.64 12.07
CA THR A 138 10.10 10.31 11.77
C THR A 138 11.12 9.28 11.30
N GLY A 139 12.05 9.66 10.42
CA GLY A 139 13.12 8.79 9.94
C GLY A 139 13.88 8.12 11.10
N GLU A 140 14.20 8.91 12.13
CA GLU A 140 14.95 8.46 13.30
C GLU A 140 14.28 7.26 13.95
N GLN A 141 12.95 7.31 14.12
CA GLN A 141 12.16 6.25 14.74
C GLN A 141 12.04 5.01 13.85
N LEU A 142 11.75 5.21 12.56
CA LEU A 142 11.51 4.13 11.62
C LEU A 142 12.78 3.31 11.36
N PHE A 143 13.91 4.00 11.14
CA PHE A 143 15.19 3.41 10.76
C PHE A 143 16.12 3.11 11.95
N THR A 144 15.71 3.43 13.18
CA THR A 144 16.48 3.18 14.43
C THR A 144 17.11 1.79 14.46
N GLU A 145 18.42 1.77 14.77
CA GLU A 145 19.22 0.55 14.96
C GLU A 145 18.91 -0.18 16.27
N VAL A 146 19.31 -1.45 16.36
CA VAL A 146 19.18 -2.22 17.61
C VAL A 146 20.09 -1.60 18.66
N ARG A 147 19.49 -1.14 19.77
CA ARG A 147 20.26 -0.57 20.89
C ARG A 147 21.25 -1.57 21.47
N SER A 148 22.45 -1.11 21.79
CA SER A 148 23.47 -1.93 22.46
C SER A 148 22.92 -2.49 23.79
N GLY A 149 23.18 -3.78 24.05
CA GLY A 149 22.71 -4.44 25.28
C GLY A 149 21.27 -4.94 25.22
N THR A 150 20.57 -4.78 24.08
CA THR A 150 19.28 -5.44 23.84
C THR A 150 19.48 -6.95 23.84
N VAL A 151 18.65 -7.68 24.58
CA VAL A 151 18.71 -9.14 24.64
C VAL A 151 18.03 -9.71 23.39
N CYS A 152 18.84 -10.24 22.48
CA CYS A 152 18.40 -10.83 21.23
C CYS A 152 18.74 -12.32 21.19
N THR A 153 17.95 -13.11 20.47
CA THR A 153 18.33 -14.48 20.14
C THR A 153 19.33 -14.50 18.99
N ASP A 154 20.12 -15.57 18.87
CA ASP A 154 21.07 -15.78 17.75
C ASP A 154 20.44 -16.53 16.54
N LYS A 155 19.10 -16.58 16.47
CA LYS A 155 18.40 -17.34 15.42
C LYS A 155 18.58 -16.67 14.06
N VAL A 156 18.93 -17.45 13.04
CA VAL A 156 18.95 -16.98 11.64
C VAL A 156 17.60 -17.25 11.00
N TYR A 157 16.93 -16.20 10.52
CA TYR A 157 15.62 -16.25 9.88
C TYR A 157 15.73 -16.33 8.36
N GLY A 158 16.81 -15.79 7.80
CA GLY A 158 17.09 -15.86 6.38
C GLY A 158 18.49 -15.37 6.02
N PRO A 159 18.93 -15.62 4.77
CA PRO A 159 20.19 -15.09 4.26
C PRO A 159 20.11 -13.64 3.79
N GLN A 160 18.92 -13.02 3.80
CA GLN A 160 18.73 -11.68 3.24
C GLN A 160 19.45 -10.61 4.06
N GLU A 161 20.06 -9.67 3.33
CA GLU A 161 20.68 -8.45 3.85
C GLU A 161 20.22 -7.27 2.98
N ALA A 162 20.00 -6.11 3.59
CA ALA A 162 19.61 -4.89 2.89
C ALA A 162 20.50 -3.72 3.33
N ALA A 163 20.86 -2.85 2.38
CA ALA A 163 21.45 -1.54 2.63
C ALA A 163 20.47 -0.47 2.14
N ILE A 164 20.18 0.50 3.00
CA ILE A 164 19.24 1.59 2.74
C ILE A 164 19.98 2.91 2.93
N GLU A 165 20.01 3.72 1.87
CA GLU A 165 20.68 5.02 1.84
C GLU A 165 19.73 6.08 1.27
N GLY A 166 19.78 7.32 1.78
CA GLY A 166 19.08 8.44 1.18
C GLY A 166 18.50 9.41 2.20
N THR A 167 17.30 9.92 1.93
CA THR A 167 16.61 10.86 2.80
C THR A 167 15.16 10.47 3.06
N TRP A 168 14.67 10.74 4.27
CA TRP A 168 13.31 10.52 4.71
C TRP A 168 12.84 11.67 5.59
N GLU A 169 11.79 12.39 5.23
CA GLU A 169 11.27 13.54 5.98
C GLU A 169 12.37 14.58 6.30
N GLY A 170 13.34 14.74 5.40
CA GLY A 170 14.49 15.62 5.56
C GLY A 170 15.66 15.06 6.39
N GLU A 171 15.53 13.85 6.92
CA GLU A 171 16.59 13.15 7.66
C GLU A 171 17.45 12.28 6.75
N GLU A 172 18.78 12.28 6.95
CA GLU A 172 19.69 11.39 6.23
C GLU A 172 19.64 9.97 6.80
N ILE A 173 19.37 9.01 5.93
CA ILE A 173 19.31 7.59 6.28
C ILE A 173 20.53 6.88 5.68
N ASP A 174 21.26 6.16 6.53
CA ASP A 174 22.31 5.21 6.15
C ASP A 174 22.24 4.06 7.16
N THR A 175 21.67 2.93 6.76
CA THR A 175 21.56 1.76 7.65
C THR A 175 21.62 0.45 6.88
N THR A 176 22.01 -0.59 7.61
CA THR A 176 22.00 -1.97 7.10
C THR A 176 21.11 -2.85 7.96
N LEU A 177 20.50 -3.83 7.31
CA LEU A 177 19.58 -4.81 7.90
C LEU A 177 20.07 -6.21 7.57
N SER A 178 19.87 -7.14 8.49
CA SER A 178 20.05 -8.56 8.22
C SER A 178 18.92 -9.36 8.85
N ARG A 179 18.70 -10.58 8.39
CA ARG A 179 17.74 -11.50 9.03
C ARG A 179 18.39 -12.43 10.05
N LYS A 180 19.38 -11.89 10.79
CA LYS A 180 20.17 -12.61 11.80
C LYS A 180 19.87 -12.07 13.19
N GLY A 181 19.32 -12.93 14.02
CA GLY A 181 18.88 -12.62 15.38
C GLY A 181 17.49 -11.99 15.43
N SER A 182 16.83 -12.11 16.58
CA SER A 182 15.42 -11.70 16.71
C SER A 182 15.21 -10.18 16.62
N CYS A 183 16.19 -9.38 17.02
CA CYS A 183 16.06 -7.93 17.00
C CYS A 183 16.22 -7.36 15.59
N GLU A 184 17.18 -7.88 14.80
CA GLU A 184 17.32 -7.49 13.40
C GLU A 184 16.15 -8.02 12.56
N GLU A 185 15.62 -9.21 12.84
CA GLU A 185 14.37 -9.67 12.20
C GLU A 185 13.20 -8.74 12.51
N ALA A 186 13.07 -8.23 13.74
CA ALA A 186 12.03 -7.27 14.08
C ALA A 186 12.18 -5.95 13.29
N ARG A 187 13.41 -5.44 13.16
CA ARG A 187 13.70 -4.28 12.29
C ARG A 187 13.37 -4.58 10.82
N TRP A 188 13.69 -5.77 10.34
CA TRP A 188 13.34 -6.20 8.99
C TRP A 188 11.82 -6.17 8.76
N GLN A 189 11.03 -6.68 9.71
CA GLN A 189 9.56 -6.67 9.61
C GLN A 189 8.99 -5.26 9.60
N ARG A 190 9.56 -4.34 10.39
CA ARG A 190 9.18 -2.92 10.37
C ARG A 190 9.45 -2.25 9.03
N LEU A 191 10.53 -2.63 8.36
CA LEU A 191 10.97 -2.05 7.08
C LEU A 191 10.59 -2.93 5.89
N ARG A 192 9.60 -3.82 6.05
CA ARG A 192 9.23 -4.79 5.02
C ARG A 192 8.73 -4.08 3.76
N ALA A 193 7.86 -3.09 3.90
CA ALA A 193 7.33 -2.32 2.77
C ALA A 193 8.42 -1.77 1.85
N VAL A 194 9.50 -1.19 2.40
CA VAL A 194 10.60 -0.60 1.60
C VAL A 194 11.65 -1.61 1.15
N THR A 195 11.72 -2.79 1.76
CA THR A 195 12.68 -3.85 1.41
C THR A 195 12.12 -4.91 0.47
N GLU A 196 10.80 -4.99 0.33
CA GLU A 196 10.17 -5.82 -0.69
C GLU A 196 10.32 -5.20 -2.08
N GLN A 197 10.54 -6.07 -3.07
CA GLN A 197 10.69 -5.65 -4.46
C GLN A 197 9.34 -5.16 -5.00
N ILE A 198 9.30 -3.89 -5.41
CA ILE A 198 8.19 -3.32 -6.17
C ILE A 198 8.28 -3.79 -7.63
N GLY A 199 7.21 -4.36 -8.19
CA GLY A 199 7.19 -4.90 -9.56
C GLY A 199 5.93 -5.65 -9.97
#